data_AF-A0AAJ1L9R8-F1
#
_entry.id   AF-A0AAJ1L9R8-F1
#
_cell.length_a   1.000
_cell.length_b   1.000
_cell.length_c   1.000
_cell.angle_alpha   90.00
_cell.angle_beta   90.00
_cell.angle_gamma   90.00
#
_symmetry.space_group_name_H-M   'P 1'
#
loop_
_entity.id
_entity.type
_entity.pdbx_description
1 polymer ?
#
loop_
_entity_poly.entity_id
_entity_poly.type
_entity_poly.pdbx_seq_one_letter_code
_entity_poly.pdbx_strand_id
1 'polypeptide(L)'
;MRVIKNREYESKKLTNSIAWRSISIIIIVAITSFYGMQIYKSAINYNGKLAWFVEKLKHERSVKLKHNNIYKSGVEGIFEDINKKYPLPKKLYMATDFDLTFHSDGTITAFDTFVYGKNVDGKEETYLISYNEKKSEDITIIRDGYAKPDYNDDKLVEPLIKTVKAIPVKQTVKKWNESKYGLIYYGKRNWGSNTEGIINITEDGKGQSLKEAASDIIGYTVSIFVPGKEKELVPARYNLISDASWSKSKTPPKEDRLKEKEQQDLKNEKEQFFLSKEVGYKLNMTDKALGSAFYSLSRTSDEGETWEVINPDPFNRGIGSVSGITFINDKLGFLGAVRPSGNEGELYRTDDGGVSFKKVEYPPHEVKLDYTQSAISPFDSPSMPYEKDGVFNMLVGQGADGDYNGDSSALYQSKDNGETWEFVEEVKKK
;
A
#
# COMPACT_ATOMS: atom_id res chain seq x y z
N MET A 1 -52.15 97.35 -4.75
CA MET A 1 -51.07 97.52 -3.75
C MET A 1 -51.50 96.86 -2.43
N ARG A 2 -50.98 95.65 -2.14
CA ARG A 2 -50.63 95.17 -0.79
C ARG A 2 -50.25 93.68 -0.84
N VAL A 3 -48.93 93.47 -0.84
CA VAL A 3 -48.15 92.43 -0.16
C VAL A 3 -48.79 91.04 -0.04
N ILE A 4 -48.41 90.13 -0.94
CA ILE A 4 -48.50 88.69 -0.71
C ILE A 4 -47.30 88.31 0.16
N LYS A 5 -47.61 87.84 1.37
CA LYS A 5 -46.67 87.34 2.38
C LYS A 5 -45.96 86.10 1.83
N ASN A 6 -44.64 86.14 1.74
CA ASN A 6 -43.80 84.95 1.59
C ASN A 6 -44.11 83.98 2.74
N ARG A 7 -44.62 82.80 2.42
CA ARG A 7 -44.43 81.61 3.27
C ARG A 7 -43.25 80.85 2.71
N GLU A 8 -42.16 80.85 3.47
CA GLU A 8 -41.04 79.95 3.31
C GLU A 8 -41.55 78.51 3.19
N TYR A 9 -41.30 77.88 2.05
CA TYR A 9 -41.39 76.44 1.92
C TYR A 9 -40.03 75.90 2.38
N GLU A 10 -39.98 75.38 3.61
CA GLU A 10 -38.77 74.75 4.17
C GLU A 10 -38.32 73.59 3.29
N SER A 11 -37.37 73.88 2.40
CA SER A 11 -36.49 72.88 1.80
C SER A 11 -35.36 72.62 2.80
N LYS A 12 -35.48 71.55 3.59
CA LYS A 12 -34.41 70.62 4.01
C LYS A 12 -34.76 69.93 5.33
N LYS A 13 -35.28 68.72 5.23
CA LYS A 13 -34.88 67.62 6.13
C LYS A 13 -35.34 66.27 5.57
N LEU A 14 -34.83 65.89 4.40
CA LEU A 14 -34.68 64.44 4.16
C LEU A 14 -33.54 63.94 5.06
N THR A 15 -33.98 63.58 6.26
CA THR A 15 -33.55 62.41 7.01
C THR A 15 -32.13 62.41 7.54
N ASN A 16 -31.91 63.22 8.57
CA ASN A 16 -31.10 62.79 9.71
C ASN A 16 -31.97 61.90 10.63
N SER A 17 -32.61 60.86 10.07
CA SER A 17 -33.44 59.96 10.85
C SER A 17 -32.59 58.78 11.30
N ILE A 18 -32.70 58.44 12.58
CA ILE A 18 -32.10 57.26 13.18
C ILE A 18 -32.37 56.02 12.29
N ALA A 19 -33.54 55.97 11.64
CA ALA A 19 -33.89 54.91 10.68
C ALA A 19 -32.95 54.80 9.47
N TRP A 20 -32.52 55.90 8.84
CA TRP A 20 -31.56 55.82 7.73
C TRP A 20 -30.18 55.35 8.18
N ARG A 21 -29.74 55.78 9.37
CA ARG A 21 -28.48 55.28 9.96
C ARG A 21 -28.56 53.79 10.27
N SER A 22 -29.69 53.32 10.83
CA SER A 22 -29.93 51.90 11.09
C SER A 22 -29.96 51.08 9.80
N ILE A 23 -30.60 51.57 8.73
CA ILE A 23 -30.62 50.90 7.42
C ILE A 23 -29.21 50.79 6.84
N SER A 24 -28.41 51.87 6.87
CA SER A 24 -27.03 51.83 6.39
C SER A 24 -26.16 50.86 7.20
N ILE A 25 -26.32 50.80 8.53
CA ILE A 25 -25.61 49.83 9.36
C ILE A 25 -26.02 48.40 8.99
N ILE A 26 -27.31 48.13 8.81
CA ILE A 26 -27.80 46.80 8.40
C ILE A 26 -27.22 46.40 7.03
N ILE A 27 -27.18 47.32 6.07
CA ILE A 27 -26.58 47.07 4.75
C ILE A 27 -25.08 46.77 4.88
N ILE A 28 -24.33 47.56 5.66
CA ILE A 28 -22.90 47.32 5.87
C ILE A 28 -22.67 45.97 6.56
N VAL A 29 -23.46 45.64 7.58
CA VAL A 29 -23.37 44.34 8.27
C VAL A 29 -23.72 43.19 7.33
N ALA A 30 -24.75 43.34 6.48
CA ALA A 30 -25.13 42.32 5.50
C ALA A 30 -24.03 42.10 4.44
N ILE A 31 -23.48 43.18 3.89
CA ILE A 31 -22.36 43.13 2.94
C ILE A 31 -21.13 42.50 3.61
N THR A 32 -20.78 42.96 4.81
CA THR A 32 -19.60 42.47 5.54
C THR A 32 -19.77 41.00 5.93
N SER A 33 -20.97 40.56 6.32
CA SER A 33 -21.24 39.16 6.65
C SER A 33 -21.20 38.28 5.39
N PHE A 34 -21.77 38.76 4.28
CA PHE A 34 -21.78 38.03 3.02
C PHE A 34 -20.38 37.87 2.43
N TYR A 35 -19.64 38.97 2.28
CA TYR A 35 -18.28 38.94 1.75
C TYR A 35 -17.27 38.40 2.76
N GLY A 36 -17.47 38.63 4.06
CA GLY A 36 -16.66 38.02 5.12
C GLY A 36 -16.77 36.51 5.13
N MET A 37 -17.97 35.95 4.93
CA MET A 37 -18.16 34.51 4.77
C MET A 37 -17.53 33.98 3.47
N GLN A 38 -17.58 34.72 2.37
CA GLN A 38 -16.93 34.35 1.11
C GLN A 38 -15.40 34.37 1.23
N ILE A 39 -14.84 35.37 1.91
CA ILE A 39 -13.40 35.50 2.20
C ILE A 39 -12.96 34.38 3.15
N TYR A 40 -13.71 34.14 4.23
CA TYR A 40 -13.46 33.02 5.14
C TYR A 40 -13.46 31.68 4.38
N LYS A 41 -14.49 31.43 3.56
CA LYS A 41 -14.56 30.23 2.71
C LYS A 41 -13.36 30.12 1.77
N SER A 42 -12.92 31.24 1.18
CA SER A 42 -11.79 31.28 0.24
C SER A 42 -10.41 31.21 0.90
N ALA A 43 -10.32 31.53 2.20
CA ALA A 43 -9.09 31.50 2.99
C ALA A 43 -8.85 30.14 3.66
N ILE A 44 -9.83 29.24 3.65
CA ILE A 44 -9.65 27.85 4.05
C ILE A 44 -8.84 27.14 2.96
N ASN A 45 -7.75 26.47 3.36
CA ASN A 45 -6.93 25.67 2.44
C ASN A 45 -7.80 24.71 1.61
N TYR A 46 -7.58 24.71 0.30
CA TYR A 46 -8.29 23.89 -0.69
C TYR A 46 -9.80 24.15 -0.86
N ASN A 47 -10.35 25.22 -0.27
CA ASN A 47 -11.74 25.62 -0.43
C ASN A 47 -11.85 26.93 -1.23
N GLY A 48 -12.18 26.83 -2.53
CA GLY A 48 -12.49 27.98 -3.38
C GLY A 48 -11.67 28.06 -4.67
N LYS A 49 -12.25 28.69 -5.69
CA LYS A 49 -11.64 28.79 -7.05
C LYS A 49 -10.28 29.49 -7.05
N LEU A 50 -10.08 30.48 -6.17
CA LEU A 50 -8.82 31.21 -6.05
C LEU A 50 -7.72 30.35 -5.41
N ALA A 51 -8.03 29.61 -4.35
CA ALA A 51 -7.08 28.69 -3.72
C ALA A 51 -6.59 27.63 -4.72
N TRP A 52 -7.50 27.03 -5.49
CA TRP A 52 -7.16 26.12 -6.59
C TRP A 52 -6.36 26.79 -7.70
N PHE A 53 -6.64 28.05 -8.03
CA PHE A 53 -5.86 28.80 -9.03
C PHE A 53 -4.43 29.08 -8.57
N VAL A 54 -4.25 29.48 -7.31
CA VAL A 54 -2.92 29.71 -6.70
C VAL A 54 -2.13 28.41 -6.61
N GLU A 55 -2.77 27.32 -6.15
CA GLU A 55 -2.15 25.99 -6.10
C GLU A 55 -1.71 25.53 -7.50
N LYS A 56 -2.60 25.70 -8.49
CA LYS A 56 -2.30 25.41 -9.90
C LYS A 56 -1.12 26.22 -10.40
N LEU A 57 -1.08 27.53 -10.17
CA LEU A 57 0.06 28.36 -10.57
C LEU A 57 1.38 27.93 -9.89
N LYS A 58 1.29 27.56 -8.61
CA LYS A 58 2.47 27.20 -7.82
C LYS A 58 3.07 25.87 -8.28
N HIS A 59 2.24 24.85 -8.50
CA HIS A 59 2.68 23.46 -8.69
C HIS A 59 2.52 22.93 -10.11
N GLU A 60 1.64 23.49 -10.94
CA GLU A 60 1.41 23.03 -12.32
C GLU A 60 2.33 23.73 -13.32
N ARG A 61 2.87 22.97 -14.27
CA ARG A 61 3.65 23.45 -15.41
C ARG A 61 3.12 22.82 -16.69
N SER A 62 3.30 23.54 -17.80
CA SER A 62 2.89 23.08 -19.14
C SER A 62 4.06 23.07 -20.11
N VAL A 63 4.13 22.00 -20.92
CA VAL A 63 5.13 21.77 -21.96
C VAL A 63 4.45 21.28 -23.23
N LYS A 64 4.77 21.87 -24.37
CA LYS A 64 4.23 21.42 -25.66
C LYS A 64 4.78 20.02 -26.02
N LEU A 65 3.88 19.09 -26.35
CA LEU A 65 4.25 17.77 -26.87
C LEU A 65 4.66 17.89 -28.35
N LYS A 66 5.97 17.93 -28.62
CA LYS A 66 6.52 17.96 -29.98
C LYS A 66 6.72 16.55 -30.53
N HIS A 67 7.15 15.64 -29.68
CA HIS A 67 7.33 14.23 -29.98
C HIS A 67 6.02 13.47 -29.78
N ASN A 68 5.00 13.83 -30.55
CA ASN A 68 3.64 13.33 -30.40
C ASN A 68 3.37 11.99 -31.13
N ASN A 69 4.38 11.34 -31.70
CA ASN A 69 4.20 10.11 -32.45
C ASN A 69 5.12 8.99 -31.95
N ILE A 70 4.51 7.96 -31.34
CA ILE A 70 5.22 6.86 -30.68
C ILE A 70 6.04 6.00 -31.64
N TYR A 71 5.71 5.97 -32.94
CA TYR A 71 6.49 5.22 -33.93
C TYR A 71 7.80 5.90 -34.29
N LYS A 72 7.93 7.21 -34.02
CA LYS A 72 9.11 8.00 -34.37
C LYS A 72 10.03 8.20 -33.18
N SER A 73 9.46 8.61 -32.05
CA SER A 73 10.22 9.04 -30.87
C SER A 73 10.04 8.13 -29.65
N GLY A 74 9.20 7.10 -29.75
CA GLY A 74 8.82 6.28 -28.59
C GLY A 74 8.27 7.13 -27.45
N VAL A 75 8.48 6.64 -26.23
CA VAL A 75 8.21 7.41 -24.99
C VAL A 75 9.39 8.32 -24.60
N GLU A 76 10.59 8.07 -25.14
CA GLU A 76 11.80 8.89 -24.89
C GLU A 76 11.53 10.36 -25.24
N GLY A 77 10.90 10.62 -26.40
CA GLY A 77 10.58 11.98 -26.85
C GLY A 77 9.66 12.76 -25.89
N ILE A 78 8.80 12.09 -25.12
CA ILE A 78 7.96 12.74 -24.10
C ILE A 78 8.86 13.30 -22.99
N PHE A 79 9.78 12.49 -22.48
CA PHE A 79 10.72 12.91 -21.44
C PHE A 79 11.73 13.94 -21.96
N GLU A 80 12.13 13.88 -23.23
CA GLU A 80 12.97 14.90 -23.87
C GLU A 80 12.27 16.27 -23.94
N ASP A 81 11.00 16.30 -24.36
CA ASP A 81 10.21 17.53 -24.42
C ASP A 81 10.10 18.19 -23.05
N ILE A 82 9.86 17.40 -22.00
CA ILE A 82 9.79 17.86 -20.62
C ILE A 82 11.15 18.37 -20.15
N ASN A 83 12.20 17.55 -20.29
CA ASN A 83 13.56 17.85 -19.84
C ASN A 83 14.13 19.14 -20.43
N LYS A 84 13.71 19.50 -21.65
CA LYS A 84 14.13 20.74 -22.31
C LYS A 84 13.74 21.99 -21.53
N LYS A 85 12.61 21.98 -20.82
CA LYS A 85 12.09 23.13 -20.07
C LYS A 85 12.18 22.93 -18.56
N TYR A 86 11.97 21.71 -18.10
CA TYR A 86 11.99 21.32 -16.70
C TYR A 86 12.88 20.09 -16.55
N PRO A 87 14.17 20.28 -16.24
CA PRO A 87 15.10 19.16 -16.07
C PRO A 87 14.60 18.19 -15.00
N LEU A 88 14.38 16.94 -15.39
CA LEU A 88 14.02 15.85 -14.49
C LEU A 88 15.30 15.22 -13.90
N PRO A 89 15.20 14.59 -12.72
CA PRO A 89 16.22 13.72 -12.18
C PRO A 89 16.74 12.70 -13.20
N LYS A 90 18.06 12.42 -13.18
CA LYS A 90 18.67 11.42 -14.08
C LYS A 90 18.11 10.01 -13.85
N LYS A 91 17.82 9.66 -12.59
CA LYS A 91 17.25 8.37 -12.19
C LYS A 91 15.85 8.62 -11.64
N LEU A 92 14.85 8.08 -12.34
CA LEU A 92 13.43 8.23 -12.00
C LEU A 92 12.81 6.88 -11.65
N TYR A 93 11.89 6.91 -10.71
CA TYR A 93 11.06 5.80 -10.26
C TYR A 93 9.59 6.18 -10.40
N MET A 94 8.74 5.22 -10.74
CA MET A 94 7.29 5.41 -10.77
C MET A 94 6.70 5.19 -9.38
N ALA A 95 5.79 6.08 -8.96
CA ALA A 95 4.91 5.86 -7.82
C ALA A 95 3.75 4.92 -8.19
N THR A 96 3.29 4.96 -9.45
CA THR A 96 2.20 4.12 -9.98
C THR A 96 2.70 3.27 -11.16
N ASP A 97 2.23 3.60 -12.35
CA ASP A 97 2.49 3.00 -13.65
C ASP A 97 2.65 4.10 -14.71
N PHE A 98 2.87 3.68 -15.95
CA PHE A 98 2.84 4.52 -17.13
C PHE A 98 1.80 3.95 -18.08
N ASP A 99 0.73 4.71 -18.32
CA ASP A 99 -0.31 4.40 -19.31
C ASP A 99 -0.20 5.39 -20.47
N LEU A 100 -0.27 4.89 -21.69
CA LEU A 100 -0.31 5.69 -22.91
C LEU A 100 -1.28 5.08 -23.91
N THR A 101 -2.11 5.91 -24.53
CA THR A 101 -2.95 5.53 -25.67
C THR A 101 -2.57 6.29 -26.93
N PHE A 102 -2.72 5.65 -28.09
CA PHE A 102 -2.35 6.22 -29.39
C PHE A 102 -3.25 5.70 -30.52
N HIS A 103 -3.37 6.51 -31.58
CA HIS A 103 -4.07 6.17 -32.82
C HIS A 103 -3.25 5.20 -33.68
N SER A 104 -3.89 4.58 -34.67
CA SER A 104 -3.22 3.63 -35.57
C SER A 104 -2.05 4.20 -36.38
N ASP A 105 -1.99 5.51 -36.56
CA ASP A 105 -0.88 6.22 -37.21
C ASP A 105 0.30 6.53 -36.25
N GLY A 106 0.17 6.16 -34.98
CA GLY A 106 1.17 6.36 -33.93
C GLY A 106 0.99 7.66 -33.16
N THR A 107 0.01 8.51 -33.51
CA THR A 107 -0.25 9.77 -32.82
C THR A 107 -0.73 9.50 -31.40
N ILE A 108 0.00 10.02 -30.41
CA ILE A 108 -0.29 9.86 -28.98
C ILE A 108 -1.57 10.65 -28.65
N THR A 109 -2.53 9.99 -28.01
CA THR A 109 -3.83 10.59 -27.64
C THR A 109 -3.91 10.98 -26.18
N ALA A 110 -3.33 10.16 -25.30
CA ALA A 110 -3.25 10.45 -23.88
C ALA A 110 -2.13 9.65 -23.25
N PHE A 111 -1.57 10.17 -22.16
CA PHE A 111 -0.73 9.39 -21.25
C PHE A 111 -0.79 9.97 -19.86
N ASP A 112 -0.49 9.15 -18.86
CA ASP A 112 -0.29 9.59 -17.50
C ASP A 112 0.72 8.71 -16.75
N THR A 113 1.45 9.33 -15.85
CA THR A 113 2.38 8.65 -14.95
C THR A 113 2.70 9.54 -13.76
N PHE A 114 2.97 8.94 -12.60
CA PHE A 114 3.49 9.65 -11.44
C PHE A 114 4.91 9.18 -11.16
N VAL A 115 5.90 10.08 -11.29
CA VAL A 115 7.32 9.75 -11.13
C VAL A 115 8.01 10.61 -10.08
N TYR A 116 9.09 10.10 -9.49
CA TYR A 116 9.92 10.81 -8.54
C TYR A 116 11.40 10.46 -8.69
N GLY A 117 12.27 11.33 -8.20
CA GLY A 117 13.71 11.12 -8.19
C GLY A 117 14.45 12.18 -7.38
N LYS A 118 15.77 12.02 -7.27
CA LYS A 118 16.64 13.00 -6.61
C LYS A 118 17.31 13.90 -7.63
N ASN A 119 17.22 15.20 -7.41
CA ASN A 119 17.92 16.19 -8.22
C ASN A 119 19.44 16.15 -7.97
N VAL A 120 20.19 17.04 -8.63
CA VAL A 120 21.65 17.12 -8.50
C VAL A 120 22.14 17.41 -7.08
N ASP A 121 21.31 18.06 -6.26
CA ASP A 121 21.58 18.39 -4.86
C ASP A 121 21.13 17.27 -3.90
N GLY A 122 20.62 16.15 -4.42
CA GLY A 122 20.08 15.05 -3.64
C GLY A 122 18.68 15.30 -3.08
N LYS A 123 18.04 16.43 -3.42
CA LYS A 123 16.68 16.76 -2.99
C LYS A 123 15.67 15.96 -3.82
N GLU A 124 14.69 15.42 -3.13
CA GLU A 124 13.58 14.70 -3.73
C GLU A 124 12.63 15.64 -4.49
N GLU A 125 12.25 15.22 -5.69
CA GLU A 125 11.27 15.90 -6.53
C GLU A 125 10.27 14.88 -7.09
N THR A 126 9.01 15.28 -7.15
CA THR A 126 7.91 14.45 -7.65
C THR A 126 7.19 15.16 -8.80
N TYR A 127 6.68 14.37 -9.75
CA TYR A 127 6.08 14.86 -11.00
C TYR A 127 4.93 13.95 -11.41
N LEU A 128 3.69 14.43 -11.28
CA LEU A 128 2.54 13.84 -11.92
C LEU A 128 2.45 14.42 -13.34
N ILE A 129 2.76 13.59 -14.32
CA ILE A 129 2.87 13.95 -15.73
C ILE A 129 1.66 13.38 -16.44
N SER A 130 0.92 14.22 -17.17
CA SER A 130 -0.23 13.76 -17.95
C SER A 130 -0.44 14.56 -19.22
N TYR A 131 -1.08 13.94 -20.19
CA TYR A 131 -1.49 14.54 -21.45
C TYR A 131 -2.79 13.91 -21.91
N ASN A 132 -3.66 14.71 -22.52
CA ASN A 132 -4.89 14.24 -23.14
C ASN A 132 -5.26 15.21 -24.27
N GLU A 133 -5.22 14.72 -25.51
CA GLU A 133 -5.47 15.51 -26.73
C GLU A 133 -6.82 16.22 -26.71
N LYS A 134 -7.82 15.68 -26.00
CA LYS A 134 -9.16 16.26 -25.88
C LYS A 134 -9.23 17.39 -24.86
N LYS A 135 -8.24 17.50 -23.97
CA LYS A 135 -8.18 18.49 -22.89
C LYS A 135 -7.18 19.61 -23.18
N SER A 136 -6.04 19.30 -23.81
CA SER A 136 -4.92 20.22 -23.98
C SER A 136 -3.97 19.76 -25.09
N GLU A 137 -3.34 20.71 -25.79
CA GLU A 137 -2.20 20.43 -26.70
C GLU A 137 -0.87 20.24 -25.94
N ASP A 138 -0.82 20.68 -24.69
CA ASP A 138 0.35 20.63 -23.82
C ASP A 138 0.26 19.48 -22.81
N ILE A 139 1.43 18.93 -22.48
CA ILE A 139 1.70 18.06 -21.33
C ILE A 139 1.53 18.89 -20.05
N THR A 140 0.74 18.39 -19.11
CA THR A 140 0.60 18.91 -17.76
C THR A 140 1.56 18.20 -16.81
N ILE A 141 2.30 18.97 -16.02
CA ILE A 141 3.25 18.46 -15.02
C ILE A 141 2.87 19.10 -13.67
N ILE A 142 2.39 18.31 -12.73
CA ILE A 142 2.11 18.75 -11.35
C ILE A 142 3.28 18.32 -10.46
N ARG A 143 3.90 19.27 -9.79
CA ARG A 143 5.05 19.05 -8.90
C ARG A 143 4.64 18.99 -7.43
N ASP A 144 5.53 18.46 -6.60
CA ASP A 144 5.41 18.45 -5.13
C ASP A 144 4.22 17.64 -4.60
N GLY A 145 3.76 16.64 -5.37
CA GLY A 145 2.79 15.65 -4.92
C GLY A 145 3.42 14.65 -3.94
N TYR A 146 2.61 14.05 -3.07
CA TYR A 146 3.05 13.01 -2.14
C TYR A 146 3.15 11.64 -2.82
N ALA A 147 4.36 11.19 -3.10
CA ALA A 147 4.63 9.94 -3.82
C ALA A 147 4.95 8.72 -2.91
N LYS A 148 5.08 8.92 -1.58
CA LYS A 148 5.59 7.92 -0.61
C LYS A 148 6.81 7.15 -1.16
N PRO A 149 7.91 7.84 -1.47
CA PRO A 149 9.01 7.26 -2.23
C PRO A 149 9.78 6.23 -1.40
N ASP A 150 9.92 5.03 -1.93
CA ASP A 150 10.67 3.93 -1.33
C ASP A 150 11.91 3.55 -2.14
N TYR A 151 12.16 4.25 -3.25
CA TYR A 151 13.29 4.06 -4.17
C TYR A 151 13.45 2.60 -4.62
N ASN A 152 12.32 1.89 -4.79
CA ASN A 152 12.32 0.51 -5.25
C ASN A 152 12.75 0.43 -6.72
N ASP A 153 13.87 -0.25 -6.99
CA ASP A 153 14.36 -0.46 -8.36
C ASP A 153 13.33 -1.18 -9.25
N ASP A 154 12.39 -1.96 -8.69
CA ASP A 154 11.31 -2.56 -9.46
C ASP A 154 10.42 -1.51 -10.17
N LYS A 155 10.48 -0.24 -9.77
CA LYS A 155 9.71 0.87 -10.35
C LYS A 155 10.53 1.81 -11.26
N LEU A 156 11.72 1.40 -11.71
CA LEU A 156 12.55 2.24 -12.59
C LEU A 156 11.85 2.65 -13.89
N VAL A 157 12.08 3.91 -14.33
CA VAL A 157 11.59 4.44 -15.61
C VAL A 157 12.54 4.12 -16.78
N GLU A 158 13.84 3.98 -16.53
CA GLU A 158 14.83 3.68 -17.57
C GLU A 158 14.49 2.43 -18.41
N PRO A 159 14.06 1.29 -17.82
CA PRO A 159 13.69 0.11 -18.59
C PRO A 159 12.52 0.37 -19.56
N LEU A 160 11.55 1.21 -19.19
CA LEU A 160 10.46 1.61 -20.09
C LEU A 160 11.02 2.30 -21.33
N ILE A 161 11.87 3.32 -21.15
CA ILE A 161 12.45 4.09 -22.26
C ILE A 161 13.27 3.18 -23.19
N LYS A 162 14.16 2.37 -22.61
CA LYS A 162 15.03 1.44 -23.36
C LYS A 162 14.24 0.37 -24.10
N THR A 163 13.22 -0.20 -23.47
CA THR A 163 12.41 -1.25 -24.08
C THR A 163 11.59 -0.68 -25.23
N VAL A 164 10.87 0.45 -25.04
CA VAL A 164 10.07 1.06 -26.11
C VAL A 164 10.92 1.45 -27.33
N LYS A 165 12.16 1.89 -27.11
CA LYS A 165 13.11 2.18 -28.19
C LYS A 165 13.44 0.97 -29.06
N ALA A 166 13.46 -0.24 -28.47
CA ALA A 166 13.70 -1.48 -29.19
C ALA A 166 12.43 -2.06 -29.84
N ILE A 167 11.24 -1.76 -29.30
CA ILE A 167 9.99 -2.33 -29.80
C ILE A 167 9.64 -1.79 -31.20
N PRO A 168 9.38 -2.66 -32.19
CA PRO A 168 8.80 -2.24 -33.45
C PRO A 168 7.28 -1.98 -33.31
N VAL A 169 6.90 -0.89 -32.64
CA VAL A 169 5.50 -0.61 -32.23
C VAL A 169 4.53 -0.67 -33.41
N LYS A 170 4.86 -0.01 -34.52
CA LYS A 170 4.04 0.00 -35.75
C LYS A 170 3.76 -1.39 -36.30
N GLN A 171 4.75 -2.28 -36.28
CA GLN A 171 4.62 -3.64 -36.81
C GLN A 171 3.86 -4.55 -35.84
N THR A 172 3.97 -4.28 -34.54
CA THR A 172 3.25 -4.96 -33.47
C THR A 172 1.74 -4.76 -33.64
N VAL A 173 1.30 -3.50 -33.69
CA VAL A 173 -0.13 -3.15 -33.70
C VAL A 173 -0.81 -3.46 -35.03
N LYS A 174 -0.07 -3.45 -36.15
CA LYS A 174 -0.59 -3.79 -37.49
C LYS A 174 -1.24 -5.18 -37.54
N LYS A 175 -0.89 -6.08 -36.62
CA LYS A 175 -1.45 -7.44 -36.53
C LYS A 175 -2.93 -7.45 -36.09
N TRP A 176 -3.38 -6.43 -35.36
CA TRP A 176 -4.74 -6.39 -34.81
C TRP A 176 -5.73 -5.60 -35.69
N ASN A 177 -5.25 -4.73 -36.58
CA ASN A 177 -6.08 -3.93 -37.49
C ASN A 177 -7.18 -3.08 -36.79
N GLU A 178 -6.83 -2.50 -35.65
CA GLU A 178 -7.69 -1.61 -34.86
C GLU A 178 -7.32 -0.13 -35.08
N SER A 179 -8.22 0.77 -34.69
CA SER A 179 -8.01 2.21 -34.82
C SER A 179 -7.26 2.84 -33.63
N LYS A 180 -7.29 2.18 -32.46
CA LYS A 180 -6.70 2.67 -31.22
C LYS A 180 -5.94 1.57 -30.48
N TYR A 181 -4.82 1.96 -29.90
CA TYR A 181 -3.92 1.07 -29.16
C TYR A 181 -3.50 1.69 -27.82
N GLY A 182 -3.03 0.83 -26.92
CA GLY A 182 -2.51 1.19 -25.61
C GLY A 182 -1.11 0.64 -25.40
N LEU A 183 -0.34 1.33 -24.57
CA LEU A 183 0.94 0.91 -24.03
C LEU A 183 0.89 1.09 -22.52
N ILE A 184 1.20 0.04 -21.77
CA ILE A 184 1.23 0.10 -20.30
C ILE A 184 2.50 -0.52 -19.74
N TYR A 185 3.01 0.09 -18.68
CA TYR A 185 4.22 -0.33 -17.99
C TYR A 185 4.07 -0.13 -16.47
N TYR A 186 4.23 -1.22 -15.72
CA TYR A 186 4.07 -1.24 -14.26
C TYR A 186 5.39 -1.25 -13.49
N GLY A 187 6.52 -1.30 -14.21
CA GLY A 187 7.82 -1.66 -13.65
C GLY A 187 8.17 -3.13 -13.89
N LYS A 188 8.93 -3.71 -12.97
CA LYS A 188 9.26 -5.13 -12.95
C LYS A 188 8.02 -5.94 -12.59
N ARG A 189 7.82 -7.05 -13.29
CA ARG A 189 6.69 -7.96 -13.08
C ARG A 189 7.17 -9.40 -12.99
N ASN A 190 6.46 -10.21 -12.21
CA ASN A 190 6.51 -11.67 -12.30
C ASN A 190 5.30 -12.15 -13.12
N TRP A 191 5.57 -12.88 -14.20
CA TRP A 191 4.56 -13.52 -15.04
C TRP A 191 4.44 -15.03 -14.75
N GLY A 192 5.19 -15.56 -13.79
CA GLY A 192 5.24 -16.99 -13.49
C GLY A 192 5.66 -17.79 -14.73
N SER A 193 5.00 -18.91 -14.97
CA SER A 193 5.17 -19.71 -16.18
C SER A 193 4.34 -19.24 -17.38
N ASN A 194 3.61 -18.12 -17.28
CA ASN A 194 2.74 -17.64 -18.36
C ASN A 194 3.55 -17.01 -19.50
N THR A 195 3.70 -17.76 -20.59
CA THR A 195 4.37 -17.33 -21.82
C THR A 195 3.48 -16.52 -22.75
N GLU A 196 2.18 -16.41 -22.47
CA GLU A 196 1.20 -15.81 -23.37
C GLU A 196 1.55 -14.34 -23.68
N GLY A 197 1.76 -14.06 -24.97
CA GLY A 197 2.11 -12.72 -25.45
C GLY A 197 3.52 -12.23 -25.08
N ILE A 198 4.32 -13.02 -24.35
CA ILE A 198 5.67 -12.63 -23.93
C ILE A 198 6.64 -12.70 -25.12
N ILE A 199 7.36 -11.59 -25.35
CA ILE A 199 8.34 -11.45 -26.42
C ILE A 199 9.63 -10.92 -25.80
N ASN A 200 10.67 -11.75 -25.78
CA ASN A 200 12.02 -11.27 -25.46
C ASN A 200 12.55 -10.51 -26.66
N ILE A 201 13.06 -9.31 -26.45
CA ILE A 201 13.58 -8.44 -27.51
C ILE A 201 14.98 -7.97 -27.18
N THR A 202 15.87 -7.95 -28.16
CA THR A 202 17.22 -7.39 -28.04
C THR A 202 17.23 -5.91 -28.44
N GLU A 203 18.30 -5.19 -28.11
CA GLU A 203 18.42 -3.75 -28.42
C GLU A 203 18.39 -3.44 -29.93
N ASP A 204 18.73 -4.40 -30.79
CA ASP A 204 18.62 -4.30 -32.25
C ASP A 204 17.21 -4.60 -32.80
N GLY A 205 16.22 -4.79 -31.92
CA GLY A 205 14.82 -4.98 -32.26
C GLY A 205 14.44 -6.41 -32.68
N LYS A 206 15.33 -7.39 -32.53
CA LYS A 206 15.02 -8.80 -32.81
C LYS A 206 14.21 -9.39 -31.67
N GLY A 207 12.92 -9.64 -31.94
CA GLY A 207 11.99 -10.26 -31.00
C GLY A 207 11.87 -11.77 -31.17
N GLN A 208 11.88 -12.51 -30.06
CA GLN A 208 11.58 -13.94 -30.01
C GLN A 208 10.44 -14.19 -29.01
N SER A 209 9.32 -14.73 -29.51
CA SER A 209 8.23 -15.18 -28.65
C SER A 209 8.69 -16.36 -27.80
N LEU A 210 8.36 -16.32 -26.51
CA LEU A 210 8.66 -17.39 -25.59
C LEU A 210 7.60 -18.49 -25.76
N LYS A 211 8.02 -19.74 -25.99
CA LYS A 211 7.10 -20.88 -26.16
C LYS A 211 6.89 -21.63 -24.85
N GLU A 212 7.97 -21.83 -24.10
CA GLU A 212 8.00 -22.57 -22.85
C GLU A 212 8.80 -21.78 -21.81
N ALA A 213 8.42 -21.92 -20.55
CA ALA A 213 9.08 -21.28 -19.42
C ALA A 213 9.67 -22.35 -18.50
N ALA A 214 11.00 -22.44 -18.43
CA ALA A 214 11.69 -23.33 -17.51
C ALA A 214 11.69 -22.81 -16.06
N SER A 215 11.39 -21.52 -15.87
CA SER A 215 11.32 -20.82 -14.60
C SER A 215 10.39 -19.62 -14.73
N ASP A 216 10.10 -18.96 -13.60
CA ASP A 216 9.35 -17.71 -13.58
C ASP A 216 9.91 -16.66 -14.54
N ILE A 217 9.01 -16.11 -15.35
CA ILE A 217 9.29 -15.04 -16.30
C ILE A 217 9.22 -13.72 -15.54
N ILE A 218 10.38 -13.28 -15.08
CA ILE A 218 10.53 -12.03 -14.34
C ILE A 218 11.32 -11.04 -15.18
N GLY A 219 10.81 -9.80 -15.28
CA GLY A 219 11.44 -8.74 -16.03
C GLY A 219 10.65 -7.43 -16.06
N TYR A 220 11.25 -6.40 -16.66
CA TYR A 220 10.63 -5.10 -16.87
C TYR A 220 9.86 -5.12 -18.19
N THR A 221 8.59 -5.50 -18.11
CA THR A 221 7.79 -5.77 -19.31
C THR A 221 6.95 -4.57 -19.73
N VAL A 222 7.05 -4.17 -20.99
CA VAL A 222 6.18 -3.17 -21.62
C VAL A 222 5.10 -3.89 -22.42
N SER A 223 3.83 -3.62 -22.11
CA SER A 223 2.69 -4.27 -22.78
C SER A 223 2.05 -3.34 -23.79
N ILE A 224 1.89 -3.79 -25.02
CA ILE A 224 1.09 -3.11 -26.05
C ILE A 224 -0.21 -3.90 -26.22
N PHE A 225 -1.35 -3.22 -26.31
CA PHE A 225 -2.67 -3.85 -26.33
C PHE A 225 -3.69 -3.03 -27.12
N VAL A 226 -4.89 -3.59 -27.29
CA VAL A 226 -6.06 -2.90 -27.83
C VAL A 226 -7.02 -2.59 -26.69
N PRO A 227 -7.24 -1.30 -26.35
CA PRO A 227 -8.13 -0.92 -25.26
C PRO A 227 -9.53 -1.51 -25.40
N GLY A 228 -10.00 -2.23 -24.37
CA GLY A 228 -11.32 -2.82 -24.29
C GLY A 228 -11.47 -4.18 -24.99
N LYS A 229 -10.40 -4.72 -25.59
CA LYS A 229 -10.37 -6.05 -26.24
C LYS A 229 -9.36 -7.00 -25.61
N GLU A 230 -8.92 -6.75 -24.38
CA GLU A 230 -7.84 -7.51 -23.72
C GLU A 230 -8.23 -8.97 -23.43
N LYS A 231 -9.53 -9.29 -23.44
CA LYS A 231 -10.06 -10.67 -23.34
C LYS A 231 -10.10 -11.41 -24.68
N GLU A 232 -10.10 -10.67 -25.79
CA GLU A 232 -10.20 -11.21 -27.16
C GLU A 232 -8.83 -11.24 -27.85
N LEU A 233 -7.99 -10.24 -27.55
CA LEU A 233 -6.70 -10.02 -28.15
C LEU A 233 -5.62 -10.05 -27.06
N VAL A 234 -4.72 -11.01 -27.19
CA VAL A 234 -3.57 -11.16 -26.31
C VAL A 234 -2.64 -9.93 -26.46
N PRO A 235 -2.35 -9.21 -25.37
CA PRO A 235 -1.36 -8.13 -25.36
C PRO A 235 0.04 -8.62 -25.76
N ALA A 236 0.76 -7.83 -26.54
CA ALA A 236 2.17 -8.06 -26.84
C ALA A 236 3.03 -7.50 -25.70
N ARG A 237 3.69 -8.39 -24.96
CA ARG A 237 4.41 -8.08 -23.71
C ARG A 237 5.92 -8.21 -23.94
N TYR A 238 6.57 -7.08 -24.18
CA TYR A 238 7.99 -7.04 -24.51
C TYR A 238 8.87 -6.98 -23.27
N ASN A 239 9.86 -7.86 -23.22
CA ASN A 239 10.89 -7.89 -22.19
C ASN A 239 12.26 -7.68 -22.84
N LEU A 240 12.92 -6.55 -22.55
CA LEU A 240 14.23 -6.25 -23.14
C LEU A 240 15.33 -7.14 -22.52
N ILE A 241 16.05 -7.84 -23.37
CA ILE A 241 17.27 -8.57 -23.04
C ILE A 241 18.47 -7.71 -23.45
N SER A 242 19.20 -7.20 -22.45
CA SER A 242 20.38 -6.37 -22.66
C SER A 242 21.45 -6.66 -21.61
N ASP A 243 22.60 -5.98 -21.74
CA ASP A 243 23.68 -6.13 -20.78
C ASP A 243 23.46 -5.43 -19.44
N ALA A 244 22.41 -4.61 -19.33
CA ALA A 244 22.07 -3.89 -18.13
C ALA A 244 21.73 -4.83 -16.96
N SER A 245 22.18 -4.47 -15.75
CA SER A 245 21.94 -5.27 -14.53
C SER A 245 20.47 -5.50 -14.25
N TRP A 246 19.62 -4.50 -14.50
CA TRP A 246 18.17 -4.60 -14.33
C TRP A 246 17.52 -5.60 -15.29
N SER A 247 18.04 -5.76 -16.52
CA SER A 247 17.54 -6.72 -17.52
C SER A 247 17.87 -8.17 -17.15
N LYS A 248 19.04 -8.37 -16.52
CA LYS A 248 19.51 -9.69 -16.06
C LYS A 248 18.88 -10.15 -14.75
N SER A 249 18.22 -9.26 -14.00
CA SER A 249 17.66 -9.58 -12.69
C SER A 249 16.46 -10.53 -12.79
N LYS A 250 16.53 -11.65 -12.07
CA LYS A 250 15.46 -12.66 -11.95
C LYS A 250 14.73 -12.66 -10.62
N THR A 251 15.04 -11.71 -9.74
CA THR A 251 14.37 -11.59 -8.43
C THR A 251 12.92 -11.12 -8.61
N PRO A 252 11.89 -11.81 -8.07
CA PRO A 252 10.49 -11.38 -8.16
C PRO A 252 10.30 -9.96 -7.59
N PRO A 253 9.31 -9.17 -8.02
CA PRO A 253 9.04 -7.84 -7.46
C PRO A 253 8.87 -7.83 -5.94
N LYS A 254 9.23 -6.72 -5.28
CA LYS A 254 9.14 -6.55 -3.82
C LYS A 254 7.74 -6.84 -3.28
N GLU A 255 6.70 -6.39 -3.97
CA GLU A 255 5.31 -6.69 -3.58
C GLU A 255 5.00 -8.17 -3.62
N ASP A 256 5.46 -8.89 -4.66
CA ASP A 256 5.26 -10.34 -4.76
C ASP A 256 6.03 -11.07 -3.66
N ARG A 257 7.26 -10.63 -3.33
CA ARG A 257 8.03 -11.18 -2.20
C ARG A 257 7.37 -10.87 -0.85
N LEU A 258 6.74 -9.71 -0.70
CA LEU A 258 5.98 -9.35 0.49
C LEU A 258 4.69 -10.17 0.57
N LYS A 259 4.00 -10.40 -0.54
CA LYS A 259 2.83 -11.29 -0.62
C LYS A 259 3.18 -12.74 -0.41
N GLU A 260 4.34 -13.21 -0.86
CA GLU A 260 4.85 -14.56 -0.59
C GLU A 260 5.20 -14.70 0.88
N LYS A 261 5.86 -13.70 1.48
CA LYS A 261 6.07 -13.65 2.93
C LYS A 261 4.76 -13.59 3.70
N GLU A 262 3.84 -12.74 3.29
CA GLU A 262 2.49 -12.66 3.86
C GLU A 262 1.71 -13.94 3.60
N GLN A 263 1.81 -14.63 2.46
CA GLN A 263 1.13 -15.92 2.21
C GLN A 263 1.76 -17.06 3.01
N GLN A 264 3.06 -17.02 3.20
CA GLN A 264 3.80 -17.93 4.06
C GLN A 264 3.44 -17.67 5.53
N ASP A 265 3.19 -16.41 5.91
CA ASP A 265 2.68 -16.00 7.21
C ASP A 265 1.14 -16.22 7.34
N LEU A 266 0.37 -16.20 6.25
CA LEU A 266 -1.10 -16.38 6.17
C LEU A 266 -1.52 -17.85 6.05
N LYS A 267 -0.61 -18.78 5.75
CA LYS A 267 -0.87 -20.22 5.99
C LYS A 267 -1.07 -20.50 7.49
N ASN A 268 -0.57 -19.59 8.33
CA ASN A 268 -0.64 -19.68 9.78
C ASN A 268 -1.77 -18.78 10.30
N GLU A 269 -2.92 -19.37 10.58
CA GLU A 269 -4.03 -18.74 11.28
C GLU A 269 -3.94 -19.06 12.79
N LYS A 270 -4.83 -18.51 13.62
CA LYS A 270 -4.80 -18.82 15.06
C LYS A 270 -4.96 -20.31 15.31
N GLU A 271 -5.69 -21.01 14.46
CA GLU A 271 -5.99 -22.43 14.54
C GLU A 271 -5.16 -23.29 13.58
N GLN A 272 -4.31 -22.73 12.72
CA GLN A 272 -3.58 -23.51 11.71
C GLN A 272 -2.14 -23.04 11.59
N PHE A 273 -1.18 -23.96 11.48
CA PHE A 273 0.23 -23.65 11.34
C PHE A 273 0.94 -24.61 10.40
N PHE A 274 1.67 -24.11 9.42
CA PHE A 274 2.55 -24.86 8.54
C PHE A 274 4.01 -24.67 8.96
N LEU A 275 4.65 -25.77 9.38
CA LEU A 275 6.08 -25.83 9.68
C LEU A 275 6.92 -25.84 8.40
N SER A 276 6.39 -26.45 7.33
CA SER A 276 6.98 -26.45 6.00
C SER A 276 5.87 -26.38 4.95
N LYS A 277 6.22 -26.44 3.66
CA LYS A 277 5.21 -26.49 2.58
C LYS A 277 4.27 -27.69 2.75
N GLU A 278 4.82 -28.83 3.14
CA GLU A 278 4.15 -30.13 3.22
C GLU A 278 3.57 -30.41 4.62
N VAL A 279 4.28 -30.00 5.68
CA VAL A 279 3.92 -30.33 7.06
C VAL A 279 3.17 -29.17 7.69
N GLY A 280 1.93 -29.44 8.12
CA GLY A 280 1.09 -28.48 8.82
C GLY A 280 0.26 -29.10 9.94
N TYR A 281 -0.28 -28.23 10.78
CA TYR A 281 -1.03 -28.52 11.99
C TYR A 281 -2.30 -27.68 12.01
N LYS A 282 -3.40 -28.25 12.49
CA LYS A 282 -4.70 -27.58 12.52
C LYS A 282 -5.49 -27.98 13.76
N LEU A 283 -5.93 -27.00 14.53
CA LEU A 283 -6.89 -27.15 15.62
C LEU A 283 -8.30 -27.15 15.04
N ASN A 284 -9.01 -28.26 15.23
CA ASN A 284 -10.40 -28.41 14.82
C ASN A 284 -11.29 -28.35 16.05
N MET A 285 -12.25 -27.43 16.06
CA MET A 285 -13.26 -27.34 17.13
C MET A 285 -14.12 -28.62 17.10
N THR A 286 -14.13 -29.37 18.21
CA THR A 286 -14.86 -30.63 18.34
C THR A 286 -16.23 -30.46 18.97
N ASP A 287 -16.36 -29.51 19.89
CA ASP A 287 -17.62 -29.16 20.57
C ASP A 287 -17.57 -27.71 21.07
N LYS A 288 -18.74 -27.08 21.20
CA LYS A 288 -18.91 -25.75 21.78
C LYS A 288 -20.16 -25.70 22.65
N ALA A 289 -19.98 -25.66 23.97
CA ALA A 289 -21.06 -25.60 24.94
C ALA A 289 -20.80 -24.50 25.99
N LEU A 290 -21.85 -23.76 26.36
CA LEU A 290 -21.83 -22.75 27.43
C LEU A 290 -20.65 -21.75 27.36
N GLY A 291 -20.29 -21.29 26.16
CA GLY A 291 -19.21 -20.33 25.94
C GLY A 291 -17.79 -20.92 25.95
N SER A 292 -17.64 -22.23 26.11
CA SER A 292 -16.37 -22.96 26.04
C SER A 292 -16.30 -23.78 24.75
N ALA A 293 -15.14 -23.78 24.10
CA ALA A 293 -14.88 -24.62 22.92
C ALA A 293 -13.79 -25.65 23.24
N PHE A 294 -13.98 -26.88 22.76
CA PHE A 294 -13.01 -27.97 22.80
C PHE A 294 -12.41 -28.16 21.41
N TYR A 295 -11.16 -28.62 21.35
CA TYR A 295 -10.43 -28.77 20.10
C TYR A 295 -9.75 -30.14 20.01
N SER A 296 -9.49 -30.56 18.79
CA SER A 296 -8.54 -31.63 18.45
C SER A 296 -7.44 -31.05 17.58
N LEU A 297 -6.22 -31.58 17.66
CA LEU A 297 -5.11 -31.23 16.79
C LEU A 297 -4.98 -32.26 15.67
N SER A 298 -4.95 -31.79 14.45
CA SER A 298 -4.66 -32.58 13.26
C SER A 298 -3.34 -32.16 12.63
N ARG A 299 -2.72 -33.09 11.89
CA ARG A 299 -1.49 -32.89 11.14
C ARG A 299 -1.68 -33.31 9.69
N THR A 300 -1.05 -32.57 8.78
CA THR A 300 -0.90 -32.90 7.36
C THR A 300 0.58 -33.13 7.03
N SER A 301 0.84 -33.93 6.01
CA SER A 301 2.17 -34.13 5.42
C SER A 301 2.15 -34.04 3.89
N ASP A 302 1.05 -33.55 3.31
CA ASP A 302 0.77 -33.50 1.87
C ASP A 302 0.21 -32.12 1.47
N GLU A 303 0.83 -31.06 2.00
CA GLU A 303 0.46 -29.66 1.72
C GLU A 303 -0.98 -29.28 2.11
N GLY A 304 -1.60 -30.05 3.01
CA GLY A 304 -2.96 -29.84 3.48
C GLY A 304 -4.05 -30.56 2.67
N GLU A 305 -3.68 -31.48 1.78
CA GLU A 305 -4.64 -32.32 1.05
C GLU A 305 -5.37 -33.29 1.98
N THR A 306 -4.66 -33.89 2.94
CA THR A 306 -5.24 -34.75 3.98
C THR A 306 -4.80 -34.33 5.39
N TRP A 307 -5.70 -34.53 6.36
CA TRP A 307 -5.50 -34.16 7.76
C TRP A 307 -5.82 -35.34 8.67
N GLU A 308 -4.85 -35.77 9.48
CA GLU A 308 -5.00 -36.84 10.47
C GLU A 308 -5.06 -36.24 11.88
N VAL A 309 -6.02 -36.66 12.71
CA VAL A 309 -6.08 -36.24 14.12
C VAL A 309 -4.97 -36.93 14.90
N ILE A 310 -3.99 -36.15 15.35
CA ILE A 310 -2.84 -36.64 16.13
C ILE A 310 -3.04 -36.47 17.64
N ASN A 311 -3.95 -35.59 18.07
CA ASN A 311 -4.31 -35.43 19.47
C ASN A 311 -5.77 -34.97 19.63
N PRO A 312 -6.64 -35.75 20.29
CA PRO A 312 -8.05 -35.40 20.45
C PRO A 312 -8.33 -34.35 21.55
N ASP A 313 -7.36 -34.06 22.43
CA ASP A 313 -7.49 -33.11 23.54
C ASP A 313 -6.15 -32.37 23.79
N PRO A 314 -5.73 -31.49 22.87
CA PRO A 314 -4.41 -30.85 22.90
C PRO A 314 -4.28 -29.78 24.00
N PHE A 315 -5.40 -29.38 24.62
CA PHE A 315 -5.44 -28.42 25.73
C PHE A 315 -5.66 -29.10 27.10
N ASN A 316 -5.61 -30.43 27.19
CA ASN A 316 -5.80 -31.19 28.44
C ASN A 316 -7.06 -30.76 29.23
N ARG A 317 -8.22 -30.71 28.56
CA ARG A 317 -9.50 -30.19 29.09
C ARG A 317 -9.55 -28.68 29.34
N GLY A 318 -8.54 -27.94 28.93
CA GLY A 318 -8.57 -26.48 28.86
C GLY A 318 -9.74 -26.00 28.00
N ILE A 319 -10.38 -24.92 28.45
CA ILE A 319 -11.54 -24.32 27.77
C ILE A 319 -11.20 -22.91 27.32
N GLY A 320 -11.62 -22.54 26.12
CA GLY A 320 -11.38 -21.19 25.63
C GLY A 320 -11.45 -21.06 24.12
N SER A 321 -11.04 -19.91 23.63
CA SER A 321 -10.80 -19.68 22.21
C SER A 321 -9.32 -19.83 21.92
N VAL A 322 -8.97 -20.37 20.75
CA VAL A 322 -7.57 -20.50 20.34
C VAL A 322 -6.96 -19.11 20.14
N SER A 323 -5.79 -18.87 20.72
CA SER A 323 -5.02 -17.65 20.52
C SER A 323 -3.83 -17.82 19.58
N GLY A 324 -3.38 -19.06 19.36
CA GLY A 324 -2.36 -19.37 18.36
C GLY A 324 -1.90 -20.82 18.37
N ILE A 325 -1.20 -21.20 17.31
CA ILE A 325 -0.45 -22.45 17.17
C ILE A 325 0.86 -22.14 16.45
N THR A 326 1.98 -22.65 16.97
CA THR A 326 3.31 -22.50 16.37
C THR A 326 4.14 -23.75 16.62
N PHE A 327 4.82 -24.25 15.59
CA PHE A 327 5.86 -25.28 15.76
C PHE A 327 7.24 -24.69 15.39
N ILE A 328 8.23 -24.92 16.25
CA ILE A 328 9.61 -24.48 16.03
C ILE A 328 10.36 -25.52 15.19
N ASN A 329 10.07 -26.81 15.42
CA ASN A 329 10.55 -27.93 14.63
C ASN A 329 9.53 -29.08 14.64
N ASP A 330 9.92 -30.25 14.14
CA ASP A 330 9.04 -31.42 14.00
C ASP A 330 8.58 -32.03 15.34
N LYS A 331 9.21 -31.64 16.46
CA LYS A 331 8.90 -32.12 17.80
C LYS A 331 8.38 -31.03 18.72
N LEU A 332 9.03 -29.87 18.70
CA LEU A 332 8.78 -28.76 19.61
C LEU A 332 7.76 -27.79 19.02
N GLY A 333 6.68 -27.57 19.76
CA GLY A 333 5.64 -26.62 19.40
C GLY A 333 4.84 -26.11 20.59
N PHE A 334 4.00 -25.12 20.31
CA PHE A 334 3.21 -24.40 21.29
C PHE A 334 1.79 -24.15 20.81
N LEU A 335 0.83 -24.19 21.74
CA LEU A 335 -0.57 -23.82 21.54
C LEU A 335 -0.98 -22.77 22.55
N GLY A 336 -1.78 -21.81 22.11
CA GLY A 336 -2.36 -20.78 22.95
C GLY A 336 -3.87 -20.92 23.04
N ALA A 337 -4.39 -20.72 24.25
CA ALA A 337 -5.81 -20.56 24.50
C ALA A 337 -6.05 -19.26 25.29
N VAL A 338 -7.21 -18.65 25.10
CA VAL A 338 -7.68 -17.51 25.90
C VAL A 338 -9.01 -17.90 26.54
N ARG A 339 -9.16 -17.62 27.83
CA ARG A 339 -10.37 -17.92 28.59
C ARG A 339 -11.58 -17.21 27.96
N PRO A 340 -12.82 -17.70 28.15
CA PRO A 340 -14.01 -17.08 27.57
C PRO A 340 -14.20 -15.58 27.85
N SER A 341 -13.64 -15.05 28.95
CA SER A 341 -13.66 -13.61 29.27
C SER A 341 -12.78 -12.77 28.34
N GLY A 342 -11.74 -13.35 27.74
CA GLY A 342 -10.75 -12.63 26.94
C GLY A 342 -9.57 -12.07 27.73
N ASN A 343 -9.61 -12.13 29.06
CA ASN A 343 -8.64 -11.48 29.95
C ASN A 343 -7.37 -12.32 30.09
N GLU A 344 -7.51 -13.60 30.44
CA GLU A 344 -6.35 -14.46 30.71
C GLU A 344 -6.10 -15.44 29.56
N GLY A 345 -4.82 -15.63 29.25
CA GLY A 345 -4.35 -16.63 28.29
C GLY A 345 -3.57 -17.77 28.95
N GLU A 346 -3.53 -18.90 28.27
CA GLU A 346 -2.77 -20.08 28.65
C GLU A 346 -1.92 -20.55 27.46
N LEU A 347 -0.70 -21.00 27.75
CA LEU A 347 0.23 -21.55 26.78
C LEU A 347 0.51 -23.01 27.08
N TYR A 348 0.60 -23.83 26.05
CA TYR A 348 0.86 -25.26 26.12
C TYR A 348 2.05 -25.59 25.22
N ARG A 349 2.91 -26.53 25.63
CA ARG A 349 4.14 -26.91 24.93
C ARG A 349 4.14 -28.42 24.68
N THR A 350 4.61 -28.83 23.50
CA THR A 350 4.84 -30.23 23.12
C THR A 350 6.33 -30.48 22.84
N ASP A 351 6.80 -31.69 23.13
CA ASP A 351 8.14 -32.19 22.80
C ASP A 351 8.11 -33.39 21.84
N ASP A 352 6.91 -33.79 21.40
CA ASP A 352 6.66 -35.04 20.67
C ASP A 352 5.83 -34.82 19.39
N GLY A 353 5.86 -33.60 18.84
CA GLY A 353 5.22 -33.28 17.57
C GLY A 353 3.71 -33.10 17.67
N GLY A 354 3.21 -32.79 18.87
CA GLY A 354 1.80 -32.53 19.15
C GLY A 354 1.01 -33.74 19.63
N VAL A 355 1.67 -34.88 19.90
CA VAL A 355 1.02 -36.08 20.46
C VAL A 355 0.58 -35.83 21.90
N SER A 356 1.40 -35.12 22.68
CA SER A 356 1.06 -34.67 24.04
C SER A 356 1.48 -33.22 24.28
N PHE A 357 0.77 -32.55 25.18
CA PHE A 357 1.03 -31.16 25.57
C PHE A 357 1.10 -31.03 27.09
N LYS A 358 1.93 -30.11 27.56
CA LYS A 358 2.02 -29.67 28.95
C LYS A 358 1.73 -28.18 29.03
N LYS A 359 0.98 -27.75 30.05
CA LYS A 359 0.79 -26.32 30.32
C LYS A 359 2.15 -25.69 30.65
N VAL A 360 2.44 -24.56 30.05
CA VAL A 360 3.63 -23.76 30.33
C VAL A 360 3.32 -22.85 31.51
N GLU A 361 4.17 -22.91 32.52
CA GLU A 361 4.14 -22.02 33.67
C GLU A 361 5.29 -21.02 33.53
N TYR A 362 5.02 -19.76 33.86
CA TYR A 362 6.02 -18.70 33.92
C TYR A 362 5.75 -17.83 35.15
N PRO A 363 6.79 -17.30 35.81
CA PRO A 363 6.62 -16.51 37.02
C PRO A 363 5.88 -15.21 36.69
N PRO A 364 4.81 -14.84 37.44
CA PRO A 364 4.13 -13.58 37.21
C PRO A 364 5.06 -12.39 37.51
N HIS A 365 4.94 -11.33 36.70
CA HIS A 365 5.65 -10.09 36.94
C HIS A 365 4.74 -9.09 37.66
N GLU A 366 5.00 -8.89 38.96
CA GLU A 366 4.29 -7.91 39.76
C GLU A 366 4.84 -6.49 39.56
N VAL A 367 3.94 -5.55 39.31
CA VAL A 367 4.23 -4.11 39.27
C VAL A 367 3.52 -3.40 40.41
N LYS A 368 4.18 -2.40 41.00
CA LYS A 368 3.59 -1.56 42.06
C LYS A 368 3.04 -0.28 41.44
N LEU A 369 1.79 0.03 41.73
CA LEU A 369 1.16 1.27 41.28
C LEU A 369 1.56 2.44 42.17
N ASP A 370 2.13 3.50 41.59
CA ASP A 370 2.66 4.67 42.32
C ASP A 370 1.64 5.33 43.25
N TYR A 371 0.36 5.37 42.87
CA TYR A 371 -0.68 6.09 43.60
C TYR A 371 -1.33 5.26 44.72
N THR A 372 -1.45 3.94 44.54
CA THR A 372 -2.17 3.06 45.47
C THR A 372 -1.26 2.13 46.26
N GLN A 373 0.03 2.07 45.91
CA GLN A 373 1.02 1.13 46.46
C GLN A 373 0.58 -0.35 46.37
N SER A 374 -0.43 -0.65 45.56
CA SER A 374 -0.94 -1.99 45.35
C SER A 374 -0.08 -2.70 44.31
N ALA A 375 0.23 -3.98 44.55
CA ALA A 375 0.88 -4.84 43.58
C ALA A 375 -0.19 -5.45 42.67
N ILE A 376 0.01 -5.33 41.36
CA ILE A 376 -0.83 -5.98 40.34
C ILE A 376 0.07 -6.83 39.44
N SER A 377 -0.48 -7.85 38.81
CA SER A 377 0.19 -8.64 37.77
C SER A 377 -0.56 -8.44 36.46
N PRO A 378 -0.27 -7.38 35.70
CA PRO A 378 -1.08 -7.00 34.54
C PRO A 378 -0.79 -7.88 33.32
N PHE A 379 0.22 -8.75 33.36
CA PHE A 379 0.68 -9.53 32.21
C PHE A 379 0.30 -11.01 32.37
N ASP A 380 -0.84 -11.41 31.80
CA ASP A 380 -1.46 -12.74 31.94
C ASP A 380 -1.96 -13.35 30.61
N SER A 381 -1.67 -12.72 29.48
CA SER A 381 -2.05 -13.20 28.15
C SER A 381 -0.81 -13.43 27.27
N PRO A 382 -0.21 -14.64 27.28
CA PRO A 382 0.99 -14.95 26.51
C PRO A 382 0.74 -15.01 25.01
N SER A 383 1.70 -14.49 24.23
CA SER A 383 1.81 -14.66 22.78
C SER A 383 2.44 -16.02 22.44
N MET A 384 2.41 -16.40 21.16
CA MET A 384 3.21 -17.55 20.70
C MET A 384 4.70 -17.26 20.85
N PRO A 385 5.49 -18.19 21.42
CA PRO A 385 6.94 -18.08 21.45
C PRO A 385 7.58 -18.02 20.06
N TYR A 386 8.71 -17.30 19.96
CA TYR A 386 9.57 -17.30 18.77
C TYR A 386 11.04 -17.38 19.16
N GLU A 387 11.83 -18.03 18.32
CA GLU A 387 13.27 -18.14 18.51
C GLU A 387 14.00 -16.95 17.87
N LYS A 388 14.96 -16.37 18.59
CA LYS A 388 15.89 -15.38 18.06
C LYS A 388 17.28 -15.62 18.68
N ASP A 389 18.28 -15.82 17.83
CA ASP A 389 19.69 -16.01 18.23
C ASP A 389 19.89 -17.15 19.25
N GLY A 390 19.12 -18.25 19.11
CA GLY A 390 19.19 -19.41 20.02
C GLY A 390 18.49 -19.22 21.38
N VAL A 391 17.76 -18.12 21.56
CA VAL A 391 16.98 -17.82 22.77
C VAL A 391 15.51 -17.69 22.39
N PHE A 392 14.63 -18.30 23.17
CA PHE A 392 13.20 -18.24 22.94
C PHE A 392 12.65 -16.99 23.61
N ASN A 393 11.79 -16.26 22.91
CA ASN A 393 11.19 -15.02 23.37
C ASN A 393 9.66 -15.18 23.35
N MET A 394 9.00 -14.63 24.35
CA MET A 394 7.54 -14.61 24.47
C MET A 394 7.11 -13.26 25.03
N LEU A 395 6.17 -12.60 24.38
CA LEU A 395 5.53 -11.40 24.93
C LEU A 395 4.30 -11.84 25.72
N VAL A 396 4.14 -11.31 26.92
CA VAL A 396 2.94 -11.51 27.75
C VAL A 396 2.21 -10.18 27.83
N GLY A 397 1.07 -10.10 27.16
CA GLY A 397 0.18 -8.95 27.19
C GLY A 397 -0.83 -9.01 28.34
N GLN A 398 -1.78 -8.08 28.33
CA GLN A 398 -2.71 -7.84 29.44
C GLN A 398 -4.15 -8.30 29.16
N GLY A 399 -4.36 -9.03 28.05
CA GLY A 399 -5.69 -9.49 27.67
C GLY A 399 -6.64 -8.37 27.23
N ALA A 400 -7.94 -8.67 27.27
CA ALA A 400 -9.00 -7.75 26.85
C ALA A 400 -9.25 -6.60 27.84
N ASP A 401 -8.77 -6.72 29.08
CA ASP A 401 -8.89 -5.74 30.17
C ASP A 401 -7.64 -4.88 30.37
N GLY A 402 -6.65 -4.99 29.46
CA GLY A 402 -5.42 -4.21 29.49
C GLY A 402 -5.60 -2.70 29.39
N ASP A 403 -5.22 -1.98 30.44
CA ASP A 403 -5.10 -0.52 30.46
C ASP A 403 -3.80 -0.02 31.13
N TYR A 404 -2.97 -0.95 31.63
CA TYR A 404 -1.73 -0.61 32.30
C TYR A 404 -0.68 -0.08 31.31
N ASN A 405 -0.10 1.08 31.64
CA ASN A 405 1.01 1.74 30.91
C ASN A 405 0.84 1.79 29.38
N GLY A 406 -0.39 2.01 28.91
CA GLY A 406 -0.72 2.09 27.49
C GLY A 406 -0.76 0.72 26.78
N ASP A 407 -1.25 -0.32 27.47
CA ASP A 407 -1.33 -1.69 26.98
C ASP A 407 0.06 -2.24 26.57
N SER A 408 1.03 -2.01 27.46
CA SER A 408 2.38 -2.57 27.35
C SER A 408 2.38 -4.09 27.50
N SER A 409 3.51 -4.75 27.22
CA SER A 409 3.69 -6.19 27.38
C SER A 409 4.99 -6.50 28.12
N ALA A 410 5.06 -7.62 28.81
CA ALA A 410 6.29 -8.13 29.41
C ALA A 410 7.01 -9.07 28.45
N LEU A 411 8.31 -8.85 28.21
CA LEU A 411 9.16 -9.78 27.48
C LEU A 411 9.73 -10.83 28.42
N TYR A 412 9.46 -12.10 28.11
CA TYR A 412 10.07 -13.25 28.75
C TYR A 412 11.02 -13.95 27.81
N GLN A 413 12.08 -14.53 28.37
CA GLN A 413 13.05 -15.34 27.64
C GLN A 413 13.23 -16.73 28.24
N SER A 414 13.51 -17.70 27.38
CA SER A 414 13.86 -19.07 27.75
C SER A 414 15.14 -19.50 27.04
N LYS A 415 16.02 -20.16 27.78
CA LYS A 415 17.30 -20.71 27.30
C LYS A 415 17.29 -22.24 27.23
N ASP A 416 16.16 -22.86 27.57
CA ASP A 416 15.93 -24.28 27.66
C ASP A 416 14.72 -24.70 26.80
N ASN A 417 14.61 -24.11 25.61
CA ASN A 417 13.59 -24.45 24.61
C ASN A 417 12.14 -24.27 25.10
N GLY A 418 11.90 -23.31 25.99
CA GLY A 418 10.59 -22.98 26.53
C GLY A 418 10.16 -23.80 27.75
N GLU A 419 11.08 -24.52 28.39
CA GLU A 419 10.79 -25.23 29.66
C GLU A 419 10.66 -24.25 30.83
N THR A 420 11.57 -23.27 30.93
CA THR A 420 11.53 -22.21 31.94
C THR A 420 11.62 -20.83 31.30
N TRP A 421 10.96 -19.86 31.92
CA TRP A 421 10.82 -18.50 31.40
C TRP A 421 11.23 -17.48 32.46
N GLU A 422 12.04 -16.50 32.07
CA GLU A 422 12.51 -15.40 32.91
C GLU A 422 12.05 -14.06 32.33
N PHE A 423 11.53 -13.19 33.19
CA PHE A 423 11.20 -11.81 32.82
C PHE A 423 12.49 -11.03 32.48
N VAL A 424 12.44 -10.27 31.38
CA VAL A 424 13.57 -9.45 30.91
C VAL A 424 13.27 -7.97 31.06
N GLU A 425 12.22 -7.49 30.40
CA GLU A 425 11.84 -6.07 30.41
C GLU A 425 10.37 -5.88 30.04
N GLU A 426 9.85 -4.70 30.37
CA GLU A 426 8.56 -4.23 29.87
C GLU A 426 8.74 -3.52 28.53
N VAL A 427 7.91 -3.89 27.55
CA VAL A 427 7.94 -3.39 26.18
C VAL A 427 6.68 -2.55 25.93
N LYS A 428 6.88 -1.28 25.57
CA LYS A 428 5.77 -0.38 25.22
C LYS A 428 5.20 -0.72 23.85
N LYS A 429 3.88 -0.62 23.73
CA LYS A 429 3.17 -0.71 22.45
C LYS A 429 3.64 0.44 21.54
N LYS A 430 4.22 0.10 20.38
CA LYS A 430 4.75 1.07 19.40
C LYS A 430 3.66 1.75 18.58
#